data_AF-A0A9P3H2F1-F1
#
_entry.id   AF-A0A9P3H2F1-F1
#
_cell.length_a   1.000
_cell.length_b   1.000
_cell.length_c   1.000
_cell.angle_alpha   90.00
_cell.angle_beta   90.00
_cell.angle_gamma   90.00
#
_symmetry.space_group_name_H-M   'P 1'
#
loop_
_entity.id
_entity.type
_entity.pdbx_description
1 polymer ?
#
loop_
_entity_poly.entity_id
_entity_poly.type
_entity_poly.pdbx_seq_one_letter_code
_entity_poly.pdbx_strand_id
1 'polypeptide(L)'
;MTSVQDLFAQGSHAFADEDFDEAINLYTKAIQINASHVEIFLKRSATYQKVGKHKEAYEDALKALALIKEKPVDVSVEAKAQLRKGVAAFHLQDYQTARVALEACRVLSPEQRTLASWIRKNDQEIAKLPKTAPSVVTPAPAPAPAVAPAVAPAPVTPAVHRVRHEWYQNDSHVTISVFIKNVKQESVDINITENALSVSVKMPTGSDYSLELDPLSHAIIPSESKFEVLSTKIEIQLKKERFALKWGALEGDDVNAGSMATVTAAAAPAYPSSSRKAKNWDALEKEAAKDEEKADGDKALNQLFAKIYKDSDDNTKRAMMKSFTESNGTCLSTNWDEVGKAPVETRPPEGMVAKKYNV
;
A
#
# COMPACT_ATOMS: atom_id res chain seq x y z
N MET A 1 -25.37 4.12 25.12
CA MET A 1 -25.52 2.96 24.23
C MET A 1 -24.92 3.35 22.90
N THR A 2 -23.90 2.64 22.44
CA THR A 2 -23.28 2.86 21.12
C THR A 2 -24.33 2.61 20.04
N SER A 3 -24.59 3.60 19.18
CA SER A 3 -25.60 3.46 18.12
C SER A 3 -25.03 2.63 16.95
N VAL A 4 -25.92 2.05 16.12
CA VAL A 4 -25.51 1.35 14.88
C VAL A 4 -24.68 2.27 13.98
N GLN A 5 -25.08 3.53 13.87
CA GLN A 5 -24.40 4.54 13.06
C GLN A 5 -22.99 4.82 13.58
N ASP A 6 -22.81 4.87 14.90
CA ASP A 6 -21.53 5.09 15.56
C ASP A 6 -20.57 3.91 15.32
N LEU A 7 -21.05 2.67 15.50
CA LEU A 7 -20.25 1.47 15.20
C LEU A 7 -19.90 1.36 13.71
N PHE A 8 -20.81 1.75 12.82
CA PHE A 8 -20.55 1.78 11.38
C PHE A 8 -19.50 2.83 11.00
N ALA A 9 -19.56 4.01 11.61
CA ALA A 9 -18.56 5.07 11.42
C ALA A 9 -17.19 4.64 11.95
N GLN A 10 -17.12 4.08 13.16
CA GLN A 10 -15.90 3.53 13.74
C GLN A 10 -15.32 2.41 12.89
N GLY A 11 -16.15 1.47 12.40
CA GLY A 11 -15.69 0.40 11.51
C GLY A 11 -15.16 0.93 10.19
N SER A 12 -15.74 2.01 9.67
CA SER A 12 -15.24 2.67 8.46
C SER A 12 -13.94 3.42 8.68
N HIS A 13 -13.74 3.99 9.87
CA HIS A 13 -12.46 4.58 10.27
C HIS A 13 -11.38 3.50 10.40
N ALA A 14 -11.65 2.42 11.12
CA ALA A 14 -10.74 1.28 11.24
C ALA A 14 -10.38 0.67 9.88
N PHE A 15 -11.34 0.58 8.95
CA PHE A 15 -11.06 0.16 7.58
C PHE A 15 -10.10 1.11 6.83
N ALA A 16 -10.24 2.42 7.07
CA ALA A 16 -9.35 3.43 6.49
C ALA A 16 -7.94 3.37 7.09
N ASP A 17 -7.84 3.00 8.37
CA ASP A 17 -6.58 2.78 9.09
C ASP A 17 -5.92 1.42 8.75
N GLU A 18 -6.50 0.66 7.81
CA GLU A 18 -6.10 -0.70 7.43
C GLU A 18 -6.17 -1.74 8.57
N ASP A 19 -6.79 -1.38 9.70
CA ASP A 19 -7.13 -2.32 10.78
C ASP A 19 -8.40 -3.10 10.40
N PHE A 20 -8.21 -4.05 9.49
CA PHE A 20 -9.31 -4.84 8.94
C PHE A 20 -9.97 -5.76 9.96
N ASP A 21 -9.22 -6.26 10.96
CA ASP A 21 -9.76 -7.13 12.00
C ASP A 21 -10.70 -6.34 12.94
N GLU A 22 -10.31 -5.13 13.34
CA GLU A 22 -11.20 -4.28 14.15
C GLU A 22 -12.39 -3.77 13.33
N ALA A 23 -12.19 -3.43 12.05
CA ALA A 23 -13.30 -3.08 11.16
C ALA A 23 -14.34 -4.21 11.05
N ILE A 24 -13.90 -5.46 10.89
CA ILE A 24 -14.79 -6.64 10.88
C ILE A 24 -15.54 -6.79 12.21
N ASN A 25 -14.85 -6.61 13.35
CA ASN A 25 -15.47 -6.69 14.67
C ASN A 25 -16.55 -5.61 14.85
N LEU A 26 -16.24 -4.35 14.49
CA LEU A 26 -17.16 -3.23 14.59
C LEU A 26 -18.39 -3.39 13.69
N TYR A 27 -18.20 -3.81 12.43
CA TYR A 27 -19.32 -4.13 11.55
C TYR A 27 -20.15 -5.30 12.06
N THR A 28 -19.53 -6.32 12.65
CA THR A 28 -20.24 -7.45 13.26
C THR A 28 -21.08 -7.03 14.46
N LYS A 29 -20.54 -6.17 15.34
CA LYS A 29 -21.30 -5.56 16.45
C LYS A 29 -22.47 -4.72 15.91
N ALA A 30 -22.25 -3.95 14.84
CA ALA A 30 -23.31 -3.14 14.23
C ALA A 30 -24.45 -3.99 13.64
N ILE A 31 -24.11 -5.13 13.00
CA ILE A 31 -25.08 -6.11 12.48
C ILE A 31 -25.88 -6.78 13.61
N GLN A 32 -25.26 -7.06 14.75
CA GLN A 32 -25.96 -7.63 15.91
C GLN A 32 -27.05 -6.71 16.46
N ILE A 33 -26.88 -5.39 16.34
CA ILE A 33 -27.88 -4.40 16.76
C ILE A 33 -28.92 -4.19 15.66
N ASN A 34 -28.50 -4.11 14.39
CA ASN A 34 -29.41 -3.97 13.25
C ASN A 34 -28.96 -4.85 12.07
N ALA A 35 -29.59 -6.02 11.95
CA ALA A 35 -29.31 -6.97 10.89
C ALA A 35 -29.95 -6.62 9.53
N SER A 36 -30.69 -5.51 9.42
CA SER A 36 -31.36 -5.10 8.17
C SER A 36 -30.56 -4.07 7.36
N HIS A 37 -29.42 -3.60 7.86
CA HIS A 37 -28.67 -2.52 7.23
C HIS A 37 -27.71 -3.05 6.14
N VAL A 38 -28.15 -2.96 4.88
CA VAL A 38 -27.44 -3.46 3.68
C VAL A 38 -25.98 -2.98 3.59
N GLU A 39 -25.74 -1.67 3.79
CA GLU A 39 -24.39 -1.09 3.64
C GLU A 39 -23.36 -1.72 4.59
N ILE A 40 -23.78 -2.18 5.78
CA ILE A 40 -22.85 -2.80 6.75
C ILE A 40 -22.34 -4.13 6.21
N PHE A 41 -23.22 -4.94 5.61
CA PHE A 41 -22.83 -6.18 4.94
C PHE A 41 -21.90 -5.90 3.74
N LEU A 42 -22.14 -4.84 2.98
CA LEU A 42 -21.28 -4.47 1.85
C LEU A 42 -19.88 -4.02 2.30
N LYS A 43 -19.79 -3.21 3.37
CA LYS A 43 -18.51 -2.79 3.94
C LYS A 43 -17.75 -3.95 4.57
N ARG A 44 -18.43 -4.83 5.30
CA ARG A 44 -17.82 -6.03 5.87
C ARG A 44 -17.37 -7.01 4.79
N SER A 45 -18.16 -7.20 3.73
CA SER A 45 -17.77 -7.99 2.54
C SER A 45 -16.50 -7.43 1.89
N ALA A 46 -16.42 -6.11 1.69
CA ALA A 46 -15.21 -5.45 1.16
C ALA A 46 -13.99 -5.67 2.07
N THR A 47 -14.19 -5.61 3.39
CA THR A 47 -13.14 -5.85 4.39
C THR A 47 -12.65 -7.30 4.33
N TYR A 48 -13.57 -8.27 4.25
CA TYR A 48 -13.22 -9.68 4.07
C TYR A 48 -12.46 -9.95 2.77
N GLN A 49 -12.76 -9.24 1.68
CA GLN A 49 -11.99 -9.33 0.44
C GLN A 49 -10.54 -8.89 0.64
N LYS A 50 -10.30 -7.81 1.41
CA LYS A 50 -8.95 -7.31 1.71
C LYS A 50 -8.14 -8.30 2.56
N VAL A 51 -8.78 -8.98 3.50
CA VAL A 51 -8.14 -10.01 4.35
C VAL A 51 -7.97 -11.37 3.63
N GLY A 52 -8.59 -11.55 2.46
CA GLY A 52 -8.57 -12.81 1.70
C GLY A 52 -9.60 -13.85 2.17
N LYS A 53 -10.55 -13.46 3.03
CA LYS A 53 -11.68 -14.27 3.48
C LYS A 53 -12.81 -14.25 2.44
N HIS A 54 -12.55 -14.80 1.26
CA HIS A 54 -13.43 -14.67 0.09
C HIS A 54 -14.79 -15.37 0.25
N LYS A 55 -14.85 -16.45 1.05
CA LYS A 55 -16.11 -17.17 1.32
C LYS A 55 -17.06 -16.31 2.14
N GLU A 56 -16.57 -15.72 3.23
CA GLU A 56 -17.32 -14.83 4.10
C GLU A 56 -17.73 -13.55 3.36
N ALA A 57 -16.84 -13.02 2.51
CA ALA A 57 -17.17 -11.91 1.63
C ALA A 57 -18.34 -12.22 0.68
N TYR A 58 -18.36 -13.43 0.10
CA TYR A 58 -19.43 -13.89 -0.78
C TYR A 58 -20.75 -14.05 -0.03
N GLU A 59 -20.73 -14.64 1.17
CA GLU A 59 -21.91 -14.79 2.02
C GLU A 59 -22.53 -13.44 2.42
N ASP A 60 -21.71 -12.45 2.77
CA ASP A 60 -22.19 -11.10 3.10
C ASP A 60 -22.77 -10.37 1.87
N ALA A 61 -22.17 -10.55 0.69
CA ALA A 61 -22.72 -10.00 -0.55
C ALA A 61 -24.08 -10.64 -0.90
N LEU A 62 -24.26 -11.95 -0.66
CA LEU A 62 -25.55 -12.62 -0.83
C LEU A 62 -26.60 -12.13 0.16
N LYS A 63 -26.22 -11.93 1.44
CA LYS A 63 -27.12 -11.36 2.45
C LYS A 63 -27.56 -9.94 2.08
N ALA A 64 -26.62 -9.11 1.61
CA ALA A 64 -26.94 -7.76 1.12
C ALA A 64 -27.98 -7.80 -0.02
N LEU A 65 -27.79 -8.67 -1.02
CA LEU A 65 -28.75 -8.85 -2.12
C LEU A 65 -30.11 -9.38 -1.66
N ALA A 66 -30.14 -10.29 -0.69
CA ALA A 66 -31.40 -10.78 -0.11
C ALA A 66 -32.18 -9.66 0.58
N LEU A 67 -31.50 -8.81 1.37
CA LEU A 67 -32.10 -7.67 2.04
C LEU A 67 -32.59 -6.60 1.04
N ILE A 68 -31.85 -6.35 -0.05
CA ILE A 68 -32.29 -5.44 -1.12
C ILE A 68 -33.56 -5.97 -1.81
N LYS A 69 -33.67 -7.30 -2.00
CA LYS A 69 -34.87 -7.91 -2.58
C LYS A 69 -36.09 -7.76 -1.66
N GLU A 70 -35.90 -7.88 -0.36
CA GLU A 70 -36.98 -7.67 0.63
C GLU A 70 -37.39 -6.21 0.72
N LYS A 71 -36.42 -5.31 0.73
CA LYS A 71 -36.63 -3.87 0.78
C LYS A 71 -35.76 -3.19 -0.28
N PRO A 72 -36.33 -2.92 -1.47
CA PRO A 72 -35.59 -2.26 -2.55
C PRO A 72 -34.92 -0.98 -2.06
N VAL A 73 -33.62 -0.92 -2.27
CA VAL A 73 -32.76 0.24 -1.99
C VAL A 73 -32.37 0.86 -3.33
N ASP A 74 -31.59 1.93 -3.30
CA ASP A 74 -30.97 2.52 -4.47
C ASP A 74 -30.28 1.45 -5.36
N VAL A 75 -30.53 1.55 -6.67
CA VAL A 75 -29.94 0.73 -7.73
C VAL A 75 -28.41 0.71 -7.64
N SER A 76 -27.79 1.82 -7.20
CA SER A 76 -26.35 1.91 -6.96
C SER A 76 -25.86 0.93 -5.88
N VAL A 77 -26.65 0.73 -4.82
CA VAL A 77 -26.32 -0.20 -3.73
C VAL A 77 -26.45 -1.65 -4.21
N GLU A 78 -27.46 -1.94 -5.03
CA GLU A 78 -27.60 -3.25 -5.68
C GLU A 78 -26.44 -3.55 -6.62
N ALA A 79 -26.01 -2.58 -7.43
CA ALA A 79 -24.84 -2.73 -8.29
C ALA A 79 -23.57 -3.03 -7.48
N LYS A 80 -23.34 -2.31 -6.37
CA LYS A 80 -22.21 -2.59 -5.45
C LYS A 80 -22.29 -4.00 -4.87
N ALA A 81 -23.48 -4.46 -4.49
CA ALA A 81 -23.68 -5.81 -3.96
C ALA A 81 -23.36 -6.89 -5.01
N GLN A 82 -23.83 -6.71 -6.26
CA GLN A 82 -23.50 -7.59 -7.38
C GLN A 82 -22.00 -7.60 -7.70
N LEU A 83 -21.35 -6.42 -7.68
CA LEU A 83 -19.90 -6.31 -7.85
C LEU A 83 -19.15 -7.10 -6.77
N ARG A 84 -19.49 -6.90 -5.49
CA ARG A 84 -18.84 -7.61 -4.37
C ARG A 84 -19.04 -9.11 -4.48
N LYS A 85 -20.23 -9.57 -4.85
CA LYS A 85 -20.51 -11.00 -5.13
C LYS A 85 -19.63 -11.52 -6.27
N GLY A 86 -19.53 -10.79 -7.38
CA GLY A 86 -18.74 -11.18 -8.53
C GLY A 86 -17.25 -11.30 -8.22
N VAL A 87 -16.69 -10.31 -7.53
CA VAL A 87 -15.28 -10.33 -7.09
C VAL A 87 -15.01 -11.48 -6.12
N ALA A 88 -15.90 -11.70 -5.14
CA ALA A 88 -15.73 -12.80 -4.19
C ALA A 88 -15.83 -14.17 -4.90
N ALA A 89 -16.79 -14.36 -5.81
CA ALA A 89 -16.94 -15.58 -6.60
C ALA A 89 -15.70 -15.86 -7.48
N PHE A 90 -15.12 -14.82 -8.10
CA PHE A 90 -13.88 -14.95 -8.88
C PHE A 90 -12.74 -15.52 -8.04
N HIS A 91 -12.55 -14.99 -6.82
CA HIS A 91 -11.53 -15.51 -5.91
C HIS A 91 -11.82 -16.91 -5.35
N LEU A 92 -13.09 -17.34 -5.37
CA LEU A 92 -13.51 -18.71 -5.06
C LEU A 92 -13.41 -19.66 -6.28
N GLN A 93 -12.90 -19.18 -7.42
CA GLN A 93 -12.80 -19.93 -8.69
C GLN A 93 -14.16 -20.33 -9.29
N ASP A 94 -15.26 -19.74 -8.82
CA ASP A 94 -16.58 -19.87 -9.44
C ASP A 94 -16.76 -18.77 -10.48
N TYR A 95 -16.08 -18.94 -11.61
CA TYR A 95 -16.04 -17.94 -12.67
C TYR A 95 -17.39 -17.77 -13.39
N GLN A 96 -18.25 -18.79 -13.35
CA GLN A 96 -19.57 -18.72 -13.97
C GLN A 96 -20.50 -17.83 -13.14
N THR A 97 -20.53 -18.04 -11.81
CA THR A 97 -21.28 -17.15 -10.92
C THR A 97 -20.70 -15.74 -10.92
N ALA A 98 -19.37 -15.61 -10.98
CA ALA A 98 -18.71 -14.32 -11.09
C ALA A 98 -19.14 -13.57 -12.35
N ARG A 99 -19.16 -14.25 -13.51
CA ARG A 99 -19.61 -13.67 -14.78
C ARG A 99 -21.02 -13.11 -14.68
N VAL A 100 -21.97 -13.92 -14.18
CA VAL A 100 -23.38 -13.52 -14.06
C VAL A 100 -23.54 -12.31 -13.13
N ALA A 101 -22.83 -12.29 -12.00
CA ALA A 101 -22.89 -11.17 -11.06
C ALA A 101 -22.26 -9.88 -11.63
N LEU A 102 -21.13 -9.99 -12.35
CA LEU A 102 -20.48 -8.85 -13.00
C LEU A 102 -21.34 -8.31 -14.16
N GLU A 103 -21.96 -9.18 -14.96
CA GLU A 103 -22.90 -8.77 -16.01
C GLU A 103 -24.14 -8.08 -15.41
N ALA A 104 -24.69 -8.60 -14.31
CA ALA A 104 -25.78 -7.94 -13.58
C ALA A 104 -25.36 -6.55 -13.07
N CYS A 105 -24.16 -6.42 -12.49
CA CYS A 105 -23.60 -5.13 -12.10
C CYS A 105 -23.49 -4.17 -13.30
N ARG A 106 -23.13 -4.68 -14.50
CA ARG A 106 -23.00 -3.87 -15.72
C ARG A 106 -24.33 -3.28 -16.17
N VAL A 107 -25.41 -4.05 -16.04
CA VAL A 107 -26.75 -3.58 -16.39
C VAL A 107 -27.23 -2.51 -15.40
N LEU A 108 -26.91 -2.65 -14.12
CA LEU A 108 -27.35 -1.72 -13.08
C LEU A 108 -26.50 -0.44 -13.01
N SER A 109 -25.19 -0.52 -13.22
CA SER A 109 -24.28 0.63 -13.15
C SER A 109 -23.06 0.46 -14.07
N PRO A 110 -23.16 0.91 -15.34
CA PRO A 110 -22.05 0.87 -16.30
C PRO A 110 -20.85 1.75 -15.93
N GLU A 111 -21.07 2.78 -15.09
CA GLU A 111 -20.04 3.76 -14.69
C GLU A 111 -19.02 3.21 -13.69
N GLN A 112 -19.21 1.97 -13.21
CA GLN A 112 -18.33 1.37 -12.22
C GLN A 112 -16.94 1.11 -12.82
N ARG A 113 -15.97 1.99 -12.53
CA ARG A 113 -14.60 1.96 -13.10
C ARG A 113 -13.91 0.58 -13.04
N THR A 114 -14.06 -0.13 -11.92
CA THR A 114 -13.40 -1.44 -11.72
C THR A 114 -14.08 -2.59 -12.45
N LEU A 115 -15.30 -2.41 -12.97
CA LEU A 115 -16.09 -3.51 -13.50
C LEU A 115 -15.49 -4.11 -14.78
N ALA A 116 -15.00 -3.26 -15.68
CA ALA A 116 -14.42 -3.71 -16.94
C ALA A 116 -13.19 -4.60 -16.74
N SER A 117 -12.32 -4.25 -15.78
CA SER A 117 -11.14 -5.06 -15.46
C SER A 117 -11.50 -6.40 -14.85
N TRP A 118 -12.50 -6.45 -13.96
CA TRP A 118 -13.00 -7.71 -13.39
C TRP A 118 -13.64 -8.62 -14.44
N ILE A 119 -14.43 -8.07 -15.37
CA ILE A 119 -15.00 -8.86 -16.48
C ILE A 119 -13.88 -9.45 -17.35
N ARG A 120 -12.89 -8.64 -17.73
CA ARG A 120 -11.74 -9.10 -18.53
C ARG A 120 -10.96 -10.22 -17.82
N LYS A 121 -10.66 -10.04 -16.52
CA LYS A 121 -9.98 -11.07 -15.70
C LYS A 121 -10.79 -12.36 -15.64
N ASN A 122 -12.10 -12.26 -15.44
CA ASN A 122 -12.98 -13.42 -15.40
C ASN A 122 -13.05 -14.16 -16.75
N ASP A 123 -13.17 -13.43 -17.86
CA ASP A 123 -13.20 -14.04 -19.20
C ASP A 123 -11.87 -14.71 -19.56
N GLN A 124 -10.73 -14.16 -19.12
CA GLN A 124 -9.42 -14.79 -19.28
C GLN A 124 -9.33 -16.12 -18.51
N GLU A 125 -9.79 -16.16 -17.26
CA GLU A 125 -9.80 -17.40 -16.48
C GLU A 125 -10.76 -18.44 -17.06
N ILE A 126 -11.94 -18.03 -17.53
CA ILE A 126 -12.87 -18.93 -18.25
C ILE A 126 -12.23 -19.51 -19.52
N ALA A 127 -11.48 -18.70 -20.27
CA ALA A 127 -10.81 -19.15 -21.49
C ALA A 127 -9.67 -20.14 -21.23
N LYS A 128 -9.02 -20.07 -20.06
CA LYS A 128 -7.97 -21.02 -19.63
C LYS A 128 -8.55 -22.37 -19.21
N LEU A 129 -9.81 -22.41 -18.77
CA LEU A 129 -10.45 -23.66 -18.41
C LEU A 129 -10.66 -24.52 -19.66
N PRO A 130 -10.39 -25.84 -19.59
CA PRO A 130 -10.73 -26.73 -20.69
C PRO A 130 -12.22 -26.60 -20.98
N LYS A 131 -12.57 -26.48 -22.27
CA LYS A 131 -13.97 -26.46 -22.75
C LYS A 131 -14.62 -27.83 -22.53
N THR A 132 -14.85 -28.20 -21.28
CA THR A 132 -15.76 -29.27 -20.91
C THR A 132 -17.15 -28.67 -20.75
N ALA A 133 -18.12 -29.34 -21.38
CA ALA A 133 -19.53 -29.00 -21.48
C ALA A 133 -20.18 -28.69 -20.10
N PRO A 134 -21.32 -27.97 -20.09
CA PRO A 134 -21.78 -27.20 -18.95
C PRO A 134 -22.16 -28.09 -17.77
N SER A 135 -21.57 -27.83 -16.61
CA SER A 135 -22.10 -28.37 -15.35
C SER A 135 -23.39 -27.62 -15.04
N VAL A 136 -24.50 -28.21 -15.48
CA VAL A 136 -25.84 -27.84 -15.06
C VAL A 136 -25.88 -27.84 -13.54
N VAL A 137 -26.35 -26.72 -13.01
CA VAL A 137 -26.70 -26.44 -11.63
C VAL A 137 -27.45 -27.62 -11.00
N THR A 138 -26.96 -28.13 -9.88
CA THR A 138 -27.86 -28.63 -8.84
C THR A 138 -27.74 -27.67 -7.65
N PRO A 139 -28.83 -27.01 -7.23
CA PRO A 139 -28.82 -26.23 -6.00
C PRO A 139 -28.85 -27.21 -4.84
N ALA A 140 -27.69 -27.46 -4.21
CA ALA A 140 -27.67 -28.21 -2.97
C ALA A 140 -28.34 -27.36 -1.86
N PRO A 141 -29.30 -27.92 -1.10
CA PRO A 141 -30.12 -27.16 -0.17
C PRO A 141 -29.31 -26.70 1.04
N ALA A 142 -29.73 -25.57 1.61
CA ALA A 142 -29.25 -25.09 2.90
C ALA A 142 -29.34 -26.18 3.99
N PRO A 143 -28.33 -26.30 4.87
CA PRO A 143 -28.53 -26.90 6.17
C PRO A 143 -28.37 -25.85 7.27
N ALA A 144 -29.41 -25.71 8.09
CA ALA A 144 -29.29 -25.30 9.48
C ALA A 144 -29.74 -26.48 10.36
N PRO A 145 -29.42 -26.52 11.66
CA PRO A 145 -28.12 -26.36 12.30
C PRO A 145 -27.74 -27.60 13.17
N ALA A 146 -26.52 -27.57 13.71
CA ALA A 146 -26.00 -28.36 14.84
C ALA A 146 -25.62 -29.83 14.60
N VAL A 147 -24.33 -30.15 14.82
CA VAL A 147 -23.78 -30.98 15.92
C VAL A 147 -22.34 -31.38 15.54
N ALA A 148 -21.34 -30.96 16.34
CA ALA A 148 -19.98 -31.53 16.34
C ALA A 148 -19.99 -32.88 17.08
N PRO A 149 -18.91 -33.72 17.11
CA PRO A 149 -17.57 -33.60 16.54
C PRO A 149 -17.06 -34.89 15.84
N ALA A 150 -15.94 -34.83 15.08
CA ALA A 150 -14.91 -35.89 15.04
C ALA A 150 -13.71 -35.48 14.16
N VAL A 151 -12.52 -35.65 14.72
CA VAL A 151 -11.19 -35.34 14.16
C VAL A 151 -10.69 -36.48 13.27
N ALA A 152 -10.17 -36.17 12.08
CA ALA A 152 -9.21 -36.99 11.31
C ALA A 152 -8.52 -36.13 10.21
N PRO A 153 -7.31 -36.49 9.75
CA PRO A 153 -6.21 -35.56 9.54
C PRO A 153 -6.16 -34.88 8.15
N ALA A 154 -5.55 -33.70 8.12
CA ALA A 154 -5.37 -32.85 6.94
C ALA A 154 -4.37 -33.45 5.92
N PRO A 155 -4.66 -33.39 4.61
CA PRO A 155 -3.64 -33.53 3.57
C PRO A 155 -2.91 -32.20 3.38
N VAL A 156 -1.58 -32.26 3.40
CA VAL A 156 -0.65 -31.18 3.12
C VAL A 156 -0.87 -30.62 1.71
N THR A 157 -1.18 -29.32 1.59
CA THR A 157 -1.16 -28.59 0.32
C THR A 157 0.25 -28.05 0.03
N PRO A 158 0.74 -28.12 -1.22
CA PRO A 158 2.04 -27.58 -1.59
C PRO A 158 2.00 -26.04 -1.58
N ALA A 159 3.04 -25.42 -1.02
CA ALA A 159 3.18 -23.98 -0.85
C ALA A 159 3.30 -23.24 -2.18
N VAL A 160 2.24 -22.54 -2.58
CA VAL A 160 2.28 -21.54 -3.66
C VAL A 160 3.05 -20.33 -3.15
N HIS A 161 4.23 -20.09 -3.71
CA HIS A 161 5.07 -18.95 -3.36
C HIS A 161 4.43 -17.67 -3.92
N ARG A 162 3.65 -16.96 -3.10
CA ARG A 162 3.12 -15.63 -3.44
C ARG A 162 4.29 -14.65 -3.53
N VAL A 163 4.50 -14.07 -4.71
CA VAL A 163 5.47 -12.98 -4.92
C VAL A 163 4.98 -11.74 -4.15
N ARG A 164 5.80 -11.28 -3.20
CA ARG A 164 5.53 -10.08 -2.39
C ARG A 164 6.01 -8.84 -3.15
N HIS A 165 5.24 -7.75 -3.10
CA HIS A 165 5.71 -6.42 -3.47
C HIS A 165 5.48 -5.44 -2.30
N GLU A 166 6.27 -4.39 -2.27
CA GLU A 166 6.22 -3.31 -1.27
C GLU A 166 6.49 -1.99 -1.98
N TRP A 167 5.97 -0.89 -1.46
CA TRP A 167 6.22 0.43 -2.04
C TRP A 167 6.45 1.45 -0.92
N TYR A 168 7.28 2.44 -1.22
CA TYR A 168 7.54 3.58 -0.35
C TYR A 168 7.73 4.82 -1.22
N GLN A 169 7.75 5.99 -0.61
CA GLN A 169 7.80 7.25 -1.34
C GLN A 169 8.67 8.29 -0.63
N ASN A 170 9.31 9.11 -1.45
CA ASN A 170 9.95 10.37 -1.06
C ASN A 170 9.16 11.54 -1.65
N ASP A 171 9.58 12.77 -1.38
CA ASP A 171 8.93 13.98 -1.91
C ASP A 171 9.00 14.08 -3.44
N SER A 172 9.96 13.40 -4.07
CA SER A 172 10.22 13.43 -5.52
C SER A 172 9.89 12.13 -6.26
N HIS A 173 9.98 10.97 -5.60
CA HIS A 173 9.86 9.66 -6.26
C HIS A 173 8.98 8.69 -5.46
N VAL A 174 8.28 7.79 -6.15
CA VAL A 174 7.61 6.61 -5.60
C VAL A 174 8.45 5.39 -6.00
N THR A 175 8.87 4.58 -5.04
CA THR A 175 9.66 3.38 -5.29
C THR A 175 8.85 2.13 -4.99
N ILE A 176 8.75 1.22 -5.97
CA ILE A 176 8.06 -0.06 -5.86
C ILE A 176 9.11 -1.17 -5.92
N SER A 177 9.16 -2.00 -4.89
CA SER A 177 10.03 -3.16 -4.76
C SER A 177 9.23 -4.45 -4.95
N VAL A 178 9.52 -5.21 -6.01
CA VAL A 178 8.91 -6.52 -6.29
C VAL A 178 9.93 -7.61 -5.95
N PHE A 179 9.67 -8.43 -4.94
CA PHE A 179 10.63 -9.42 -4.44
C PHE A 179 10.57 -10.72 -5.24
N ILE A 180 11.39 -10.81 -6.29
CA ILE A 180 11.57 -12.02 -7.11
C ILE A 180 13.06 -12.36 -7.16
N LYS A 181 13.39 -13.62 -6.86
CA LYS A 181 14.77 -14.12 -6.88
C LYS A 181 15.14 -14.63 -8.27
N ASN A 182 16.37 -14.36 -8.69
CA ASN A 182 17.01 -14.93 -9.88
C ASN A 182 16.31 -14.57 -11.21
N VAL A 183 15.93 -13.31 -11.36
CA VAL A 183 15.34 -12.77 -12.60
C VAL A 183 16.45 -12.18 -13.48
N LYS A 184 16.38 -12.45 -14.79
CA LYS A 184 17.26 -11.82 -15.77
C LYS A 184 16.61 -10.53 -16.30
N GLN A 185 17.40 -9.50 -16.57
CA GLN A 185 16.90 -8.23 -17.09
C GLN A 185 16.12 -8.40 -18.41
N GLU A 186 16.47 -9.39 -19.23
CA GLU A 186 15.82 -9.71 -20.51
C GLU A 186 14.42 -10.35 -20.38
N SER A 187 14.08 -10.90 -19.20
CA SER A 187 12.79 -11.57 -18.96
C SER A 187 11.74 -10.67 -18.30
N VAL A 188 12.06 -9.39 -18.16
CA VAL A 188 11.24 -8.37 -17.49
C VAL A 188 10.76 -7.37 -18.53
N ASP A 189 9.45 -7.25 -18.68
CA ASP A 189 8.81 -6.21 -19.49
C ASP A 189 8.15 -5.22 -18.52
N ILE A 190 8.62 -3.98 -18.54
CA ILE A 190 8.08 -2.89 -17.71
C ILE A 190 7.56 -1.81 -18.64
N ASN A 191 6.25 -1.55 -18.55
CA ASN A 191 5.59 -0.48 -19.27
C ASN A 191 5.17 0.61 -18.27
N ILE A 192 5.82 1.76 -18.37
CA ILE A 192 5.54 2.94 -17.53
C ILE A 192 4.77 3.94 -18.39
N THR A 193 3.57 4.30 -17.98
CA THR A 193 2.75 5.35 -18.60
C THR A 193 2.46 6.45 -17.58
N GLU A 194 1.91 7.58 -18.02
CA GLU A 194 1.67 8.75 -17.16
C GLU A 194 0.82 8.43 -15.92
N ASN A 195 -0.09 7.46 -16.00
CA ASN A 195 -1.00 7.09 -14.90
C ASN A 195 -1.08 5.58 -14.62
N ALA A 196 -0.24 4.75 -15.26
CA ALA A 196 -0.28 3.30 -15.03
C ALA A 196 1.11 2.67 -15.14
N LEU A 197 1.33 1.63 -14.36
CA LEU A 197 2.53 0.80 -14.38
C LEU A 197 2.13 -0.65 -14.62
N SER A 198 2.67 -1.27 -15.66
CA SER A 198 2.56 -2.71 -15.90
C SER A 198 3.94 -3.35 -15.84
N VAL A 199 4.07 -4.40 -15.02
CA VAL A 199 5.30 -5.16 -14.83
C VAL A 199 5.00 -6.61 -15.09
N SER A 200 5.57 -7.18 -16.15
CA SER A 200 5.45 -8.59 -16.52
C SER A 200 6.81 -9.26 -16.41
N VAL A 201 6.91 -10.32 -15.60
CA VAL A 201 8.14 -11.07 -15.35
C VAL A 201 7.91 -12.54 -15.68
N LYS A 202 8.70 -13.07 -16.62
CA LYS A 202 8.72 -14.51 -16.90
C LYS A 202 9.69 -15.19 -15.95
N MET A 203 9.18 -15.98 -14.99
CA MET A 203 10.05 -16.67 -14.04
C MET A 203 10.68 -17.92 -14.66
N PRO A 204 11.93 -18.29 -14.25
CA PRO A 204 12.57 -19.54 -14.68
C PRO A 204 11.80 -20.81 -14.27
N THR A 205 10.90 -20.69 -13.29
CA THR A 205 10.03 -21.77 -12.79
C THR A 205 8.81 -22.03 -13.67
N GLY A 206 8.64 -21.30 -14.78
CA GLY A 206 7.54 -21.46 -15.74
C GLY A 206 6.24 -20.75 -15.36
N SER A 207 6.21 -20.00 -14.27
CA SER A 207 5.06 -19.17 -13.86
C SER A 207 5.31 -17.70 -14.21
N ASP A 208 4.41 -17.09 -14.98
CA ASP A 208 4.45 -15.68 -15.31
C ASP A 208 3.90 -14.85 -14.14
N TYR A 209 4.66 -13.84 -13.69
CA TYR A 209 4.21 -12.86 -12.70
C TYR A 209 3.85 -11.56 -13.42
N SER A 210 2.63 -11.05 -13.20
CA SER A 210 2.21 -9.75 -13.73
C SER A 210 1.66 -8.88 -12.60
N LEU A 211 2.18 -7.66 -12.49
CA LEU A 211 1.70 -6.60 -11.61
C LEU A 211 1.20 -5.46 -12.49
N GLU A 212 -0.10 -5.18 -12.43
CA GLU A 212 -0.74 -4.10 -13.18
C GLU A 212 -1.32 -3.09 -12.17
N LEU A 213 -0.71 -1.91 -12.11
CA LEU A 213 -1.17 -0.77 -11.33
C LEU A 213 -1.83 0.24 -12.28
N ASP A 214 -3.17 0.23 -12.36
CA ASP A 214 -3.96 1.11 -13.23
C ASP A 214 -5.33 1.44 -12.60
N PRO A 215 -5.61 2.70 -12.18
CA PRO A 215 -4.75 3.88 -12.25
C PRO A 215 -3.85 4.03 -11.02
N LEU A 216 -2.64 4.53 -11.23
CA LEU A 216 -1.79 5.09 -10.17
C LEU A 216 -2.50 6.29 -9.53
N SER A 217 -2.30 6.49 -8.23
CA SER A 217 -3.01 7.53 -7.49
C SER A 217 -2.69 8.95 -7.94
N HIS A 218 -1.50 9.20 -8.50
CA HIS A 218 -1.16 10.46 -9.15
C HIS A 218 -0.34 10.23 -10.42
N ALA A 219 -0.33 11.23 -11.28
CA ALA A 219 0.45 11.22 -12.50
C ALA A 219 1.96 11.21 -12.20
N ILE A 220 2.68 10.48 -13.03
CA ILE A 220 4.12 10.29 -12.99
C ILE A 220 4.75 10.76 -14.31
N ILE A 221 6.04 11.08 -14.28
CA ILE A 221 6.82 11.44 -15.47
C ILE A 221 7.53 10.18 -15.97
N PRO A 222 7.08 9.54 -17.07
CA PRO A 222 7.68 8.29 -17.55
C PRO A 222 9.14 8.49 -17.99
N SER A 223 9.45 9.65 -18.57
CA SER A 223 10.78 10.00 -19.10
C SER A 223 11.89 10.05 -18.05
N GLU A 224 11.53 10.25 -16.78
CA GLU A 224 12.48 10.37 -15.66
C GLU A 224 12.34 9.22 -14.65
N SER A 225 11.48 8.25 -14.95
CA SER A 225 11.30 7.05 -14.14
C SER A 225 12.39 6.02 -14.48
N LYS A 226 12.94 5.37 -13.46
CA LYS A 226 14.03 4.40 -13.57
C LYS A 226 13.61 3.04 -13.04
N PHE A 227 14.13 1.97 -13.60
CA PHE A 227 13.97 0.63 -13.05
C PHE A 227 15.30 -0.09 -12.97
N GLU A 228 15.48 -0.90 -11.94
CA GLU A 228 16.67 -1.70 -11.70
C GLU A 228 16.26 -3.14 -11.38
N VAL A 229 16.82 -4.10 -12.10
CA VAL A 229 16.57 -5.52 -11.90
C VAL A 229 17.73 -6.10 -11.09
N LEU A 230 17.51 -6.32 -9.79
CA LEU A 230 18.47 -6.96 -8.90
C LEU A 230 18.21 -8.48 -8.82
N SER A 231 19.18 -9.22 -8.31
CA SER A 231 19.08 -10.68 -8.15
C SER A 231 18.06 -11.13 -7.10
N THR A 232 17.67 -10.23 -6.20
CA THR A 232 16.75 -10.48 -5.06
C THR A 232 15.41 -9.76 -5.17
N LYS A 233 15.33 -8.69 -5.97
CA LYS A 233 14.14 -7.85 -6.16
C LYS A 233 14.24 -7.02 -7.44
N ILE A 234 13.12 -6.53 -7.92
CA ILE A 234 13.03 -5.53 -8.99
C ILE A 234 12.61 -4.22 -8.33
N GLU A 235 13.39 -3.17 -8.51
CA GLU A 235 13.08 -1.83 -8.00
C GLU A 235 12.65 -0.92 -9.14
N ILE A 236 11.51 -0.25 -8.97
CA ILE A 236 10.95 0.65 -9.96
C ILE A 236 10.76 1.99 -9.27
N GLN A 237 11.53 2.99 -9.68
CA GLN A 237 11.47 4.37 -9.20
C GLN A 237 10.67 5.21 -10.19
N LEU A 238 9.45 5.55 -9.82
CA LEU A 238 8.57 6.42 -10.58
C LEU A 238 8.75 7.86 -10.10
N LYS A 239 9.07 8.79 -11.00
CA LYS A 239 9.15 10.21 -10.64
C LYS A 239 7.76 10.84 -10.60
N LYS A 240 7.43 11.51 -9.51
CA LYS A 240 6.14 12.20 -9.35
C LYS A 240 6.08 13.42 -10.27
N GLU A 241 4.94 13.65 -10.93
CA GLU A 241 4.72 14.90 -11.66
C GLU A 241 4.59 16.09 -10.70
N ARG A 242 3.96 15.87 -9.54
CA ARG A 242 3.80 16.87 -8.48
C ARG A 242 4.82 16.66 -7.37
N PHE A 243 5.77 17.59 -7.25
CA PHE A 243 6.76 17.63 -6.19
C PHE A 243 6.10 17.83 -4.81
N ALA A 244 6.58 17.12 -3.78
CA ALA A 244 6.11 17.13 -2.40
C ALA A 244 4.67 16.59 -2.17
N LEU A 245 4.05 15.96 -3.17
CA LEU A 245 2.76 15.31 -3.00
C LEU A 245 2.93 13.93 -2.37
N LYS A 246 2.39 13.74 -1.16
CA LYS A 246 2.35 12.43 -0.50
C LYS A 246 1.17 11.63 -1.03
N TRP A 247 1.45 10.48 -1.61
CA TRP A 247 0.44 9.55 -2.10
C TRP A 247 -0.20 8.83 -0.91
N GLY A 248 -1.51 8.95 -0.74
CA GLY A 248 -2.25 8.23 0.30
C GLY A 248 -2.45 6.74 -0.03
N ALA A 249 -2.42 6.40 -1.32
CA ALA A 249 -2.46 5.05 -1.84
C ALA A 249 -1.58 4.93 -3.09
N LEU A 250 -1.26 3.70 -3.51
CA LEU A 250 -0.55 3.44 -4.77
C LEU A 250 -1.51 3.35 -5.97
N GLU A 251 -2.76 2.91 -5.72
CA GLU A 251 -3.81 2.73 -6.72
C GLU A 251 -5.12 3.41 -6.31
N GLY A 252 -5.82 3.99 -7.30
CA GLY A 252 -7.17 4.54 -7.14
C GLY A 252 -7.23 6.03 -6.80
N ASP A 253 -8.47 6.55 -6.73
CA ASP A 253 -8.74 7.96 -6.43
C ASP A 253 -8.31 8.28 -4.99
N ASP A 254 -7.27 9.10 -4.85
CA ASP A 254 -6.72 9.52 -3.58
C ASP A 254 -7.65 10.54 -2.91
N VAL A 255 -8.68 10.05 -2.21
CA VAL A 255 -9.58 10.88 -1.38
C VAL A 255 -8.87 11.51 -0.18
N ASN A 256 -7.59 11.18 0.05
CA ASN A 256 -6.75 11.73 1.08
C ASN A 256 -5.50 12.43 0.50
N ALA A 257 -5.55 12.86 -0.77
CA ALA A 257 -4.66 13.88 -1.30
C ALA A 257 -4.96 15.18 -0.55
N GLY A 258 -4.40 15.29 0.65
CA GLY A 258 -4.49 16.45 1.51
C GLY A 258 -4.02 17.65 0.74
N SER A 259 -5.00 18.49 0.37
CA SER A 259 -4.94 19.93 0.35
C SER A 259 -3.61 20.48 0.87
N MET A 260 -2.68 20.79 -0.04
CA MET A 260 -2.01 22.06 0.14
C MET A 260 -3.06 23.11 -0.19
N ALA A 261 -3.55 23.74 0.88
CA ALA A 261 -4.13 25.06 0.77
C ALA A 261 -3.21 25.88 -0.15
N THR A 262 -3.80 26.52 -1.16
CA THR A 262 -3.26 27.75 -1.72
C THR A 262 -3.13 28.74 -0.57
N VAL A 263 -2.01 28.68 0.14
CA VAL A 263 -1.48 29.83 0.85
C VAL A 263 -1.00 30.79 -0.24
N THR A 264 -1.96 31.58 -0.73
CA THR A 264 -1.64 32.89 -1.28
C THR A 264 -0.67 33.57 -0.32
N ALA A 265 0.43 34.05 -0.88
CA ALA A 265 1.51 34.71 -0.18
C ALA A 265 0.99 35.92 0.62
N ALA A 266 0.63 35.71 1.88
CA ALA A 266 0.45 36.76 2.87
C ALA A 266 0.52 36.16 4.28
N ALA A 267 1.53 36.61 5.02
CA ALA A 267 1.78 36.39 6.45
C ALA A 267 2.29 35.00 6.87
N ALA A 268 3.63 34.89 6.95
CA ALA A 268 4.31 33.86 7.72
C ALA A 268 3.95 33.97 9.22
N PRO A 269 3.77 32.86 9.95
CA PRO A 269 3.66 32.91 11.41
C PRO A 269 5.03 33.27 12.00
N ALA A 270 5.14 34.48 12.54
CA ALA A 270 6.29 34.92 13.31
C ALA A 270 6.32 34.18 14.65
N TYR A 271 7.21 33.18 14.78
CA TYR A 271 7.54 32.58 16.06
C TYR A 271 8.54 33.49 16.80
N PRO A 272 8.44 33.69 18.14
CA PRO A 272 9.37 34.54 18.86
C PRO A 272 10.72 33.82 18.98
N SER A 273 11.62 34.06 18.03
CA SER A 273 12.99 33.55 18.06
C SER A 273 13.87 34.43 18.93
N SER A 274 14.39 33.88 20.03
CA SER A 274 15.38 34.51 20.90
C SER A 274 16.83 34.23 20.46
N SER A 275 17.14 34.23 19.16
CA SER A 275 18.53 34.09 18.70
C SER A 275 18.93 35.15 17.66
N ARG A 276 20.07 35.81 17.91
CA ARG A 276 20.54 37.05 17.27
C ARG A 276 21.35 36.84 15.97
N LYS A 277 21.19 35.73 15.25
CA LYS A 277 21.85 35.51 13.94
C LYS A 277 20.92 34.78 12.99
N ALA A 278 20.44 35.49 11.96
CA ALA A 278 19.67 34.91 10.87
C ALA A 278 20.62 34.14 9.93
N LYS A 279 20.49 32.81 9.88
CA LYS A 279 21.15 31.96 8.87
C LYS A 279 20.15 31.77 7.72
N ASN A 280 20.57 32.09 6.49
CA ASN A 280 19.68 32.11 5.32
C ASN A 280 19.64 30.73 4.66
N TRP A 281 18.55 29.99 4.90
CA TRP A 281 18.39 28.59 4.50
C TRP A 281 18.07 28.41 3.01
N ASP A 282 17.44 29.40 2.36
CA ASP A 282 17.13 29.37 0.92
C ASP A 282 18.38 29.35 0.03
N ALA A 283 19.50 29.89 0.52
CA ALA A 283 20.77 29.87 -0.21
C ALA A 283 21.43 28.49 -0.19
N LEU A 284 21.22 27.70 0.87
CA LEU A 284 21.76 26.35 1.02
C LEU A 284 21.02 25.34 0.15
N GLU A 285 19.70 25.49 0.01
CA GLU A 285 18.86 24.63 -0.82
C GLU A 285 19.19 24.79 -2.32
N LYS A 286 19.50 26.03 -2.74
CA LYS A 286 19.90 26.34 -4.13
C LYS A 286 21.29 25.84 -4.51
N GLU A 287 22.17 25.64 -3.53
CA GLU A 287 23.49 25.03 -3.74
C GLU A 287 23.40 23.50 -3.79
N ALA A 288 22.53 22.88 -2.99
CA ALA A 288 22.32 21.42 -2.98
C ALA A 288 21.68 20.91 -4.29
N ALA A 289 20.79 21.68 -4.90
CA ALA A 289 20.14 21.33 -6.17
C ALA A 289 21.08 21.33 -7.40
N LYS A 290 22.32 21.84 -7.27
CA LYS A 290 23.31 21.86 -8.35
C LYS A 290 24.24 20.65 -8.39
N ASP A 291 24.29 19.84 -7.34
CA ASP A 291 25.19 18.68 -7.22
C ASP A 291 24.48 17.31 -7.31
N GLU A 292 23.19 17.28 -7.69
CA GLU A 292 22.49 16.02 -8.01
C GLU A 292 22.79 15.53 -9.44
N GLU A 293 24.06 15.23 -9.72
CA GLU A 293 24.39 14.24 -10.74
C GLU A 293 25.55 13.35 -10.27
N LYS A 294 25.18 12.13 -9.85
CA LYS A 294 26.06 11.00 -9.48
C LYS A 294 26.96 11.20 -8.25
N ALA A 295 26.40 10.93 -7.07
CA ALA A 295 27.19 10.44 -5.95
C ALA A 295 26.32 9.61 -5.00
N ASP A 296 26.78 8.39 -4.74
CA ASP A 296 26.38 7.50 -3.64
C ASP A 296 25.89 8.27 -2.40
N GLY A 297 24.76 7.85 -1.80
CA GLY A 297 24.15 8.57 -0.66
C GLY A 297 25.12 8.86 0.48
N ASP A 298 26.10 7.99 0.71
CA ASP A 298 27.15 8.18 1.71
C ASP A 298 28.13 9.30 1.35
N LYS A 299 28.39 9.54 0.06
CA LYS A 299 29.30 10.59 -0.40
C LYS A 299 28.63 11.96 -0.33
N ALA A 300 27.34 12.05 -0.65
CA ALA A 300 26.56 13.28 -0.46
C ALA A 300 26.45 13.63 1.04
N LEU A 301 26.24 12.63 1.90
CA LEU A 301 26.20 12.81 3.35
C LEU A 301 27.57 13.26 3.91
N ASN A 302 28.66 12.65 3.44
CA ASN A 302 30.02 13.04 3.83
C ASN A 302 30.39 14.46 3.35
N GLN A 303 29.92 14.87 2.16
CA GLN A 303 30.11 16.23 1.67
C GLN A 303 29.33 17.25 2.51
N LEU A 304 28.11 16.90 2.93
CA LEU A 304 27.32 17.70 3.85
C LEU A 304 28.04 17.86 5.20
N PHE A 305 28.59 16.79 5.78
CA PHE A 305 29.37 16.87 7.01
C PHE A 305 30.66 17.67 6.85
N ALA A 306 31.35 17.55 5.72
CA ALA A 306 32.54 18.35 5.43
C ALA A 306 32.23 19.85 5.33
N LYS A 307 31.09 20.21 4.73
CA LYS A 307 30.61 21.59 4.63
C LYS A 307 30.24 22.14 6.01
N ILE A 308 29.48 21.37 6.80
CA ILE A 308 29.14 21.73 8.18
C ILE A 308 30.41 21.91 9.01
N TYR A 309 31.38 20.99 8.92
CA TYR A 309 32.64 21.11 9.65
C TYR A 309 33.43 22.35 9.22
N LYS A 310 33.51 22.66 7.93
CA LYS A 310 34.25 23.83 7.42
C LYS A 310 33.67 25.15 7.92
N ASP A 311 32.33 25.28 7.94
CA ASP A 311 31.62 26.51 8.26
C ASP A 311 31.24 26.67 9.75
N SER A 312 31.59 25.68 10.58
CA SER A 312 31.31 25.69 12.03
C SER A 312 32.45 26.28 12.86
N ASP A 313 32.10 26.77 14.06
CA ASP A 313 33.02 27.26 15.07
C ASP A 313 33.84 26.13 15.71
N ASP A 314 34.97 26.48 16.33
CA ASP A 314 35.93 25.50 16.84
C ASP A 314 35.36 24.59 17.93
N ASN A 315 34.39 25.05 18.72
CA ASN A 315 33.72 24.22 19.71
C ASN A 315 32.83 23.16 19.04
N THR A 316 32.08 23.54 18.01
CA THR A 316 31.27 22.61 17.21
C THR A 316 32.14 21.59 16.49
N LYS A 317 33.28 22.01 15.90
CA LYS A 317 34.25 21.08 15.28
C LYS A 317 34.80 20.07 16.29
N ARG A 318 35.14 20.52 17.49
CA ARG A 318 35.61 19.64 18.56
C ARG A 318 34.52 18.67 19.02
N ALA A 319 33.28 19.12 19.13
CA ALA A 319 32.14 18.28 19.50
C ALA A 319 31.92 17.18 18.46
N MET A 320 31.90 17.56 17.18
CA MET A 320 31.74 16.64 16.05
C MET A 320 32.85 15.59 16.02
N MET A 321 34.10 16.01 16.16
CA MET A 321 35.25 15.10 16.13
C MET A 321 35.27 14.15 17.33
N LYS A 322 34.97 14.67 18.54
CA LYS A 322 34.93 13.87 19.76
C LYS A 322 33.79 12.86 19.72
N SER A 323 32.57 13.28 19.34
CA SER A 323 31.43 12.37 19.24
C SER A 323 31.65 11.31 18.17
N PHE A 324 32.21 11.68 17.02
CA PHE A 324 32.50 10.74 15.94
C PHE A 324 33.53 9.69 16.36
N THR A 325 34.60 10.13 17.05
CA THR A 325 35.67 9.23 17.51
C THR A 325 35.18 8.30 18.63
N GLU A 326 34.48 8.83 19.64
CA GLU A 326 34.01 8.03 20.78
C GLU A 326 32.88 7.08 20.41
N SER A 327 32.01 7.47 19.46
CA SER A 327 30.90 6.65 18.99
C SER A 327 31.28 5.68 17.86
N ASN A 328 32.56 5.55 17.50
CA ASN A 328 33.02 4.75 16.35
C ASN A 328 32.29 5.09 15.04
N GLY A 329 32.02 6.38 14.82
CA GLY A 329 31.38 6.88 13.60
C GLY A 329 29.87 6.69 13.51
N THR A 330 29.22 6.29 14.60
CA THR A 330 27.76 6.04 14.62
C THR A 330 26.93 7.24 15.09
N CYS A 331 27.56 8.22 15.75
CA CYS A 331 26.88 9.41 16.27
C CYS A 331 27.68 10.68 15.98
N LEU A 332 27.00 11.72 15.50
CA LEU A 332 27.56 13.04 15.28
C LEU A 332 26.76 14.08 16.06
N SER A 333 27.40 14.73 17.02
CA SER A 333 26.80 15.82 17.80
C SER A 333 27.59 17.11 17.58
N THR A 334 26.88 18.22 17.42
CA THR A 334 27.44 19.56 17.24
C THR A 334 27.53 20.34 18.55
N ASN A 335 27.06 19.78 19.68
CA ASN A 335 27.00 20.47 20.97
C ASN A 335 28.17 20.09 21.90
N TRP A 336 29.13 21.01 22.09
CA TRP A 336 30.30 20.78 22.95
C TRP A 336 29.96 20.66 24.43
N ASP A 337 28.91 21.32 24.91
CA ASP A 337 28.56 21.32 26.34
C ASP A 337 28.03 19.96 26.82
N GLU A 338 27.54 19.13 25.90
CA GLU A 338 27.06 17.78 26.16
C GLU A 338 28.18 16.75 25.96
N VAL A 339 28.82 16.78 24.79
CA VAL A 339 29.89 15.85 24.41
C VAL A 339 31.15 16.07 25.24
N GLY A 340 31.38 17.29 25.74
CA GLY A 340 32.52 17.62 26.60
C GLY A 340 32.48 16.94 27.97
N LYS A 341 31.28 16.70 28.53
CA LYS A 341 31.08 16.25 29.92
C LYS A 341 31.01 14.73 30.08
N ALA A 342 30.59 14.00 29.05
CA ALA A 342 30.42 12.55 29.10
C ALA A 342 30.84 11.90 27.77
N PRO A 343 31.30 10.64 27.77
CA PRO A 343 31.64 9.92 26.55
C PRO A 343 30.38 9.62 25.73
N VAL A 344 30.49 9.70 24.40
CA VAL A 344 29.36 9.41 23.49
C VAL A 344 29.27 7.92 23.18
N GLU A 345 28.15 7.30 23.51
CA GLU A 345 27.92 5.87 23.27
C GLU A 345 27.75 5.53 21.78
N THR A 346 28.32 4.40 21.35
CA THR A 346 28.12 3.84 20.02
C THR A 346 26.66 3.36 19.86
N ARG A 347 25.91 3.99 18.95
CA ARG A 347 24.53 3.62 18.63
C ARG A 347 24.43 3.20 17.17
N PRO A 348 24.63 1.92 16.84
CA PRO A 348 24.56 1.46 15.46
C PRO A 348 23.13 1.62 14.89
N PRO A 349 22.99 1.75 13.56
CA PRO A 349 21.69 1.80 12.90
C PRO A 349 20.83 0.57 13.20
N GLU A 350 19.51 0.74 13.14
CA GLU A 350 18.52 -0.28 13.49
C GLU A 350 18.78 -1.59 12.71
N GLY A 351 18.98 -2.70 13.44
CA GLY A 351 19.32 -4.01 12.87
C GLY A 351 20.81 -4.38 12.84
N MET A 352 21.72 -3.48 13.22
CA MET A 352 23.16 -3.77 13.32
C MET A 352 23.63 -3.84 14.79
N VAL A 353 24.48 -4.83 15.12
CA VAL A 353 25.07 -4.99 16.47
C VAL A 353 26.53 -4.56 16.44
N ALA A 354 26.89 -3.57 17.27
CA ALA A 354 28.26 -3.12 17.42
C ALA A 354 29.14 -4.24 18.02
N LYS A 355 30.05 -4.81 17.22
CA LYS A 355 31.05 -5.76 17.70
C LYS A 355 32.29 -5.01 18.18
N LYS A 356 32.70 -5.24 19.43
CA LYS A 356 34.00 -4.75 19.93
C LYS A 356 35.12 -5.55 19.26
N TYR A 357 36.02 -4.88 18.55
CA TYR A 357 37.28 -5.49 18.14
C TYR A 357 38.17 -5.62 19.38
N ASN A 358 38.36 -6.84 19.87
CA ASN A 358 39.46 -7.13 20.78
C ASN A 358 40.72 -7.24 19.93
N VAL A 359 41.64 -6.29 20.07
CA VAL A 359 43.00 -6.41 19.56
C VAL A 359 43.80 -7.30 20.49
#